data_AF-D5P255-F1
#
_entry.id   AF-D5P255-F1
#
_cell.length_a   1.000
_cell.length_b   1.000
_cell.length_c   1.000
_cell.angle_alpha   90.00
_cell.angle_beta   90.00
_cell.angle_gamma   90.00
#
_symmetry.space_group_name_H-M   'P 1'
#
loop_
_entity.id
_entity.type
_entity.pdbx_description
1 polymer ?
#
loop_
_entity_poly.entity_id
_entity_poly.type
_entity_poly.pdbx_seq_one_letter_code
_entity_poly.pdbx_strand_id
1 'polypeptide(L)'
;MDFAVLPPEVNSARMYAGPGSGPMLAAAMAWDELAAALQSTANSYQAEITALTSGPWVGPSAAAMVAAIAPYLEWMRTTGAQAEVTATKTRGAAFAYETAFAETVPPPVITANRTLLATLVATNFLGQNTPAIATTETEYAEMWARDTAAMFGYAGSTATATRLTPFAQPEQTTNSGADQSGAGAQATGIAAGSTRNAVTQQSLSAVPNMLTRAAVGPSAVDPSVMDVLGLESDLIAVFLNAPASVSGLGIAAPSATIALPFDIAGALTGFHT
;
A
#
# COMPACT_ATOMS: atom_id res chain seq x y z
N MET A 1 10.03 25.25 -7.84
CA MET A 1 11.44 25.48 -7.50
C MET A 1 12.11 26.14 -8.68
N ASP A 2 13.23 26.83 -8.46
CA ASP A 2 14.10 27.31 -9.53
C ASP A 2 15.39 26.50 -9.47
N PHE A 3 15.72 25.79 -10.57
CA PHE A 3 16.94 25.00 -10.70
C PHE A 3 18.02 25.74 -11.51
N ALA A 4 17.66 26.80 -12.24
CA ALA A 4 18.58 27.58 -13.08
C ALA A 4 19.52 28.44 -12.23
N VAL A 5 19.10 28.82 -11.01
CA VAL A 5 19.95 29.53 -10.04
C VAL A 5 20.94 28.62 -9.30
N LEU A 6 20.90 27.30 -9.50
CA LEU A 6 21.81 26.34 -8.88
C LEU A 6 22.87 25.89 -9.90
N PRO A 7 24.18 25.97 -9.59
CA PRO A 7 25.23 25.54 -10.51
C PRO A 7 25.21 24.00 -10.72
N PRO A 8 25.82 23.50 -11.81
CA PRO A 8 25.80 22.08 -12.15
C PRO A 8 26.36 21.19 -11.02
N GLU A 9 27.41 21.64 -10.31
CA GLU A 9 27.94 20.93 -9.14
C GLU A 9 26.87 20.63 -8.07
N VAL A 10 25.86 21.49 -7.91
CA VAL A 10 24.80 21.32 -6.91
C VAL A 10 23.63 20.49 -7.44
N ASN A 11 23.23 20.68 -8.70
CA ASN A 11 22.16 19.88 -9.30
C ASN A 11 22.61 18.41 -9.47
N SER A 12 23.80 18.18 -10.02
CA SER A 12 24.36 16.84 -10.18
C SER A 12 24.67 16.16 -8.85
N ALA A 13 25.30 16.85 -7.88
CA ALA A 13 25.57 16.21 -6.58
C ALA A 13 24.29 15.82 -5.82
N ARG A 14 23.14 16.44 -6.12
CA ARG A 14 21.84 16.05 -5.56
C ARG A 14 21.20 14.89 -6.33
N MET A 15 21.28 14.87 -7.65
CA MET A 15 20.73 13.78 -8.47
C MET A 15 21.53 12.47 -8.29
N TYR A 16 22.86 12.55 -8.18
CA TYR A 16 23.74 11.40 -7.97
C TYR A 16 23.85 10.95 -6.49
N ALA A 17 23.06 11.51 -5.58
CA ALA A 17 23.05 11.14 -4.16
C ALA A 17 21.67 10.62 -3.71
N GLY A 18 21.63 9.39 -3.20
CA GLY A 18 20.42 8.78 -2.65
C GLY A 18 20.30 7.28 -2.98
N PRO A 19 19.14 6.66 -2.70
CA PRO A 19 18.89 5.24 -2.90
C PRO A 19 18.44 4.85 -4.33
N GLY A 20 18.38 5.80 -5.27
CA GLY A 20 17.84 5.59 -6.62
C GLY A 20 16.33 5.34 -6.66
N SER A 21 15.83 4.82 -7.78
CA SER A 21 14.40 4.51 -7.96
C SER A 21 13.89 3.27 -7.20
N GLY A 22 14.78 2.44 -6.65
CA GLY A 22 14.43 1.15 -6.01
C GLY A 22 13.28 1.23 -4.99
N PRO A 23 13.29 2.15 -4.00
CA PRO A 23 12.20 2.29 -3.05
C PRO A 23 10.86 2.69 -3.69
N MET A 24 10.90 3.47 -4.77
CA MET A 24 9.70 3.86 -5.53
C MET A 24 9.12 2.66 -6.29
N LEU A 25 9.98 1.81 -6.87
CA LEU A 25 9.55 0.57 -7.53
C LEU A 25 8.97 -0.45 -6.53
N ALA A 26 9.55 -0.57 -5.33
CA ALA A 26 9.00 -1.39 -4.25
C ALA A 26 7.62 -0.89 -3.79
N ALA A 27 7.46 0.42 -3.58
CA ALA A 27 6.15 1.02 -3.27
C ALA A 27 5.11 0.76 -4.37
N ALA A 28 5.50 0.74 -5.65
CA ALA A 28 4.59 0.38 -6.74
C ALA A 28 4.16 -1.09 -6.74
N MET A 29 4.97 -2.01 -6.20
CA MET A 29 4.57 -3.42 -6.01
C MET A 29 3.54 -3.54 -4.89
N ALA A 30 3.78 -2.90 -3.73
CA ALA A 30 2.82 -2.88 -2.61
C ALA A 30 1.43 -2.32 -3.02
N TRP A 31 1.38 -1.30 -3.89
CA TRP A 31 0.12 -0.78 -4.42
C TRP A 31 -0.63 -1.78 -5.33
N ASP A 32 0.08 -2.59 -6.14
CA ASP A 32 -0.57 -3.67 -6.92
C ASP A 32 -1.02 -4.83 -6.01
N GLU A 33 -0.23 -5.17 -4.99
CA GLU A 33 -0.58 -6.24 -4.02
C GLU A 33 -1.81 -5.86 -3.20
N LEU A 34 -1.92 -4.59 -2.76
CA LEU A 34 -3.12 -4.04 -2.14
C LEU A 34 -4.34 -4.06 -3.08
N ALA A 35 -4.16 -3.72 -4.37
CA ALA A 35 -5.23 -3.81 -5.36
C ALA A 35 -5.74 -5.25 -5.54
N ALA A 36 -4.81 -6.20 -5.70
CA ALA A 36 -5.12 -7.62 -5.83
C ALA A 36 -5.81 -8.17 -4.56
N ALA A 37 -5.36 -7.76 -3.38
CA ALA A 37 -5.99 -8.11 -2.10
C ALA A 37 -7.44 -7.60 -2.03
N LEU A 38 -7.67 -6.31 -2.29
CA LEU A 38 -9.01 -5.69 -2.28
C LEU A 38 -9.97 -6.37 -3.27
N GLN A 39 -9.52 -6.64 -4.50
CA GLN A 39 -10.35 -7.32 -5.50
C GLN A 39 -10.61 -8.79 -5.14
N SER A 40 -9.62 -9.49 -4.58
CA SER A 40 -9.77 -10.87 -4.07
C SER A 40 -10.79 -10.93 -2.93
N THR A 41 -10.67 -10.04 -1.94
CA THR A 41 -11.63 -9.91 -0.84
C THR A 41 -13.04 -9.60 -1.34
N ALA A 42 -13.19 -8.65 -2.27
CA ALA A 42 -14.49 -8.33 -2.87
C ALA A 42 -15.11 -9.50 -3.64
N ASN A 43 -14.29 -10.39 -4.24
CA ASN A 43 -14.77 -11.62 -4.87
C ASN A 43 -15.23 -12.66 -3.83
N SER A 44 -14.51 -12.82 -2.72
CA SER A 44 -14.90 -13.73 -1.62
C SER A 44 -16.23 -13.32 -0.97
N TYR A 45 -16.41 -12.04 -0.64
CA TYR A 45 -17.70 -11.52 -0.15
C TYR A 45 -18.84 -11.73 -1.16
N GLN A 46 -18.57 -11.57 -2.47
CA GLN A 46 -19.56 -11.84 -3.52
C GLN A 46 -19.96 -13.33 -3.57
N ALA A 47 -19.01 -14.24 -3.33
CA ALA A 47 -19.29 -15.68 -3.25
C ALA A 47 -20.14 -16.04 -2.02
N GLU A 48 -19.84 -15.47 -0.85
CA GLU A 48 -20.64 -15.67 0.37
C GLU A 48 -22.07 -15.13 0.22
N ILE A 49 -22.25 -13.94 -0.38
CA ILE A 49 -23.57 -13.38 -0.71
C ILE A 49 -24.34 -14.30 -1.68
N THR A 50 -23.63 -14.91 -2.63
CA THR A 50 -24.24 -15.86 -3.59
C THR A 50 -24.66 -17.15 -2.88
N ALA A 51 -23.87 -17.64 -1.93
CA ALA A 51 -24.23 -18.80 -1.10
C ALA A 51 -25.42 -18.49 -0.16
N LEU A 52 -25.47 -17.31 0.45
CA LEU A 52 -26.57 -16.87 1.31
C LEU A 52 -27.90 -16.73 0.53
N THR A 53 -27.85 -16.18 -0.68
CA THR A 53 -29.04 -15.93 -1.51
C THR A 53 -29.52 -17.14 -2.33
N SER A 54 -28.68 -18.18 -2.49
CA SER A 54 -29.06 -19.46 -3.11
C SER A 54 -29.33 -20.59 -2.11
N GLY A 55 -28.86 -20.48 -0.87
CA GLY A 55 -29.14 -21.42 0.22
C GLY A 55 -30.55 -21.28 0.82
N PRO A 56 -30.95 -22.16 1.75
CA PRO A 56 -32.32 -22.19 2.30
C PRO A 56 -32.68 -21.03 3.25
N TRP A 57 -31.83 -19.99 3.35
CA TRP A 57 -32.01 -18.83 4.25
C TRP A 57 -32.55 -17.59 3.52
N VAL A 58 -33.15 -17.76 2.33
CA VAL A 58 -33.76 -16.66 1.56
C VAL A 58 -34.95 -16.05 2.32
N GLY A 59 -34.91 -14.73 2.53
CA GLY A 59 -35.99 -13.99 3.16
C GLY A 59 -35.66 -12.50 3.32
N PRO A 60 -36.58 -11.68 3.87
CA PRO A 60 -36.40 -10.23 4.01
C PRO A 60 -35.12 -9.84 4.75
N SER A 61 -34.74 -10.58 5.80
CA SER A 61 -33.51 -10.33 6.56
C SER A 61 -32.23 -10.58 5.76
N ALA A 62 -32.21 -11.60 4.89
CA ALA A 62 -31.09 -11.85 3.99
C ALA A 62 -31.00 -10.77 2.90
N ALA A 63 -32.13 -10.35 2.34
CA ALA A 63 -32.17 -9.23 1.40
C ALA A 63 -31.68 -7.91 2.03
N ALA A 64 -32.04 -7.64 3.29
CA ALA A 64 -31.55 -6.49 4.05
C ALA A 64 -30.03 -6.54 4.29
N MET A 65 -29.48 -7.72 4.65
CA MET A 65 -28.04 -7.91 4.80
C MET A 65 -27.29 -7.67 3.48
N VAL A 66 -27.79 -8.18 2.36
CA VAL A 66 -27.18 -7.98 1.04
C VAL A 66 -27.25 -6.51 0.60
N ALA A 67 -28.35 -5.80 0.88
CA ALA A 67 -28.44 -4.36 0.64
C ALA A 67 -27.45 -3.55 1.49
N ALA A 68 -27.19 -3.98 2.73
CA ALA A 68 -26.32 -3.28 3.67
C ALA A 68 -24.81 -3.44 3.36
N ILE A 69 -24.39 -4.58 2.80
CA ILE A 69 -22.98 -4.84 2.43
C ILE A 69 -22.61 -4.32 1.03
N ALA A 70 -23.59 -4.05 0.16
CA ALA A 70 -23.35 -3.66 -1.24
C ALA A 70 -22.50 -2.38 -1.42
N PRO A 71 -22.71 -1.27 -0.67
CA PRO A 71 -21.87 -0.07 -0.80
C PRO A 71 -20.39 -0.34 -0.46
N TYR A 72 -20.13 -1.21 0.53
CA TYR A 72 -18.78 -1.59 0.92
C TYR A 72 -18.05 -2.43 -0.14
N LEU A 73 -18.78 -3.30 -0.85
CA LEU A 73 -18.23 -4.06 -1.97
C LEU A 73 -17.85 -3.16 -3.16
N GLU A 74 -18.68 -2.18 -3.46
CA GLU A 74 -18.39 -1.21 -4.52
C GLU A 74 -17.22 -0.28 -4.14
N TRP A 75 -17.16 0.12 -2.87
CA TRP A 75 -16.00 0.85 -2.32
C TRP A 75 -14.71 0.04 -2.42
N MET A 76 -14.69 -1.26 -2.07
CA MET A 76 -13.49 -2.10 -2.17
C MET A 76 -12.99 -2.21 -3.62
N ARG A 77 -13.89 -2.45 -4.59
CA ARG A 77 -13.55 -2.52 -6.02
C ARG A 77 -13.02 -1.18 -6.54
N THR A 78 -13.67 -0.08 -6.18
CA THR A 78 -13.26 1.29 -6.53
C THR A 78 -11.88 1.61 -5.95
N THR A 79 -11.62 1.22 -4.71
CA THR A 79 -10.35 1.44 -3.99
C THR A 79 -9.23 0.59 -4.59
N GLY A 80 -9.52 -0.67 -4.98
CA GLY A 80 -8.57 -1.52 -5.70
C GLY A 80 -8.14 -0.91 -7.03
N ALA A 81 -9.08 -0.45 -7.86
CA ALA A 81 -8.76 0.23 -9.12
C ALA A 81 -7.98 1.55 -8.91
N GLN A 82 -8.23 2.28 -7.81
CA GLN A 82 -7.43 3.46 -7.44
C GLN A 82 -6.00 3.09 -7.00
N ALA A 83 -5.80 1.92 -6.39
CA ALA A 83 -4.49 1.40 -6.04
C ALA A 83 -3.67 1.01 -7.28
N GLU A 84 -4.25 0.34 -8.29
CA GLU A 84 -3.58 0.03 -9.59
C GLU A 84 -3.11 1.31 -10.32
N VAL A 85 -3.96 2.34 -10.33
CA VAL A 85 -3.61 3.66 -10.90
C VAL A 85 -2.50 4.33 -10.11
N THR A 86 -2.47 4.13 -8.78
CA THR A 86 -1.41 4.63 -7.90
C THR A 86 -0.09 3.91 -8.17
N ALA A 87 -0.08 2.57 -8.27
CA ALA A 87 1.09 1.78 -8.65
C ALA A 87 1.67 2.24 -10.01
N THR A 88 0.81 2.42 -11.00
CA THR A 88 1.17 2.90 -12.34
C THR A 88 1.82 4.29 -12.30
N LYS A 89 1.26 5.22 -11.50
CA LYS A 89 1.83 6.56 -11.29
C LYS A 89 3.17 6.54 -10.55
N THR A 90 3.30 5.67 -9.54
CA THR A 90 4.53 5.45 -8.78
C THR A 90 5.66 4.93 -9.69
N ARG A 91 5.36 4.01 -10.62
CA ARG A 91 6.29 3.61 -11.70
C ARG A 91 6.66 4.76 -12.63
N GLY A 92 5.70 5.62 -12.98
CA GLY A 92 5.96 6.83 -13.76
C GLY A 92 6.91 7.82 -13.06
N ALA A 93 6.82 7.96 -11.74
CA ALA A 93 7.75 8.77 -10.95
C ALA A 93 9.16 8.15 -10.91
N ALA A 94 9.25 6.82 -10.76
CA ALA A 94 10.52 6.09 -10.84
C ALA A 94 11.22 6.27 -12.20
N PHE A 95 10.48 6.11 -13.31
CA PHE A 95 10.99 6.33 -14.66
C PHE A 95 11.44 7.78 -14.91
N ALA A 96 10.71 8.77 -14.37
CA ALA A 96 11.10 10.17 -14.44
C ALA A 96 12.43 10.45 -13.71
N TYR A 97 12.67 9.80 -12.57
CA TYR A 97 13.96 9.87 -11.86
C TYR A 97 15.10 9.30 -12.72
N GLU A 98 14.95 8.07 -13.23
CA GLU A 98 16.00 7.42 -14.04
C GLU A 98 16.31 8.20 -15.33
N THR A 99 15.28 8.80 -15.96
CA THR A 99 15.45 9.69 -17.12
C THR A 99 16.29 10.91 -16.75
N ALA A 100 15.94 11.60 -15.67
CA ALA A 100 16.66 12.79 -15.23
C ALA A 100 18.09 12.48 -14.75
N PHE A 101 18.31 11.33 -14.10
CA PHE A 101 19.63 10.82 -13.71
C PHE A 101 20.53 10.53 -14.91
N ALA A 102 19.96 10.05 -16.03
CA ALA A 102 20.69 9.81 -17.27
C ALA A 102 20.96 11.09 -18.08
N GLU A 103 20.10 12.11 -17.97
CA GLU A 103 20.29 13.42 -18.62
C GLU A 103 21.28 14.34 -17.85
N THR A 104 21.31 14.23 -16.52
CA THR A 104 22.15 15.05 -15.64
C THR A 104 23.64 14.74 -15.85
N VAL A 105 24.50 15.75 -15.80
CA VAL A 105 25.94 15.63 -16.05
C VAL A 105 26.64 14.96 -14.85
N PRO A 106 27.47 13.92 -15.06
CA PRO A 106 28.21 13.28 -13.97
C PRO A 106 29.18 14.25 -13.26
N PRO A 107 29.18 14.33 -11.91
CA PRO A 107 30.07 15.23 -11.14
C PRO A 107 31.57 15.18 -11.50
N PRO A 108 32.17 14.03 -11.88
CA PRO A 108 33.57 14.00 -12.33
C PRO A 108 33.83 14.81 -13.61
N VAL A 109 32.85 14.94 -14.51
CA VAL A 109 32.99 15.71 -15.77
C VAL A 109 33.03 17.21 -15.46
N ILE A 110 32.13 17.68 -14.60
CA ILE A 110 32.12 19.07 -14.12
C ILE A 110 33.45 19.38 -13.41
N THR A 111 33.89 18.50 -12.53
CA THR A 111 35.18 18.61 -11.81
C THR A 111 36.37 18.71 -12.76
N ALA A 112 36.40 17.89 -13.83
CA ALA A 112 37.46 17.91 -14.83
C ALA A 112 37.51 19.25 -15.58
N ASN A 113 36.35 19.80 -16.00
CA ASN A 113 36.25 21.12 -16.62
C ASN A 113 36.75 22.23 -15.69
N ARG A 114 36.35 22.25 -14.40
CA ARG A 114 36.86 23.24 -13.42
C ARG A 114 38.38 23.15 -13.23
N THR A 115 38.93 21.93 -13.22
CA THR A 115 40.37 21.67 -13.09
C THR A 115 41.14 22.13 -14.34
N LEU A 116 40.59 21.88 -15.53
CA LEU A 116 41.14 22.36 -16.80
C LEU A 116 41.18 23.89 -16.84
N LEU A 117 40.08 24.56 -16.48
CA LEU A 117 40.01 26.02 -16.44
C LEU A 117 41.08 26.62 -15.53
N ALA A 118 41.22 26.10 -14.30
CA ALA A 118 42.24 26.54 -13.36
C ALA A 118 43.67 26.37 -13.93
N THR A 119 43.92 25.28 -14.65
CA THR A 119 45.21 25.00 -15.31
C THR A 119 45.49 25.95 -16.48
N LEU A 120 44.47 26.20 -17.32
CA LEU A 120 44.58 27.12 -18.47
C LEU A 120 44.83 28.56 -18.00
N VAL A 121 44.12 29.03 -16.97
CA VAL A 121 44.30 30.35 -16.34
C VAL A 121 45.70 30.47 -15.72
N ALA A 122 46.13 29.48 -14.93
CA ALA A 122 47.45 29.48 -14.29
C ALA A 122 48.63 29.45 -15.28
N THR A 123 48.39 29.07 -16.54
CA THR A 123 49.40 29.04 -17.61
C THR A 123 49.25 30.16 -18.65
N ASN A 124 48.26 31.06 -18.51
CA ASN A 124 47.94 32.09 -19.52
C ASN A 124 48.89 33.32 -19.53
N PHE A 125 50.17 33.14 -19.19
CA PHE A 125 51.15 34.23 -19.02
C PHE A 125 51.29 35.18 -20.23
N LEU A 126 51.03 34.67 -21.45
CA LEU A 126 51.13 35.41 -22.70
C LEU A 126 49.76 35.64 -23.38
N GLY A 127 48.65 35.42 -22.67
CA GLY A 127 47.29 35.55 -23.22
C GLY A 127 46.89 34.47 -24.25
N GLN A 128 47.78 33.54 -24.61
CA GLN A 128 47.56 32.54 -25.66
C GLN A 128 46.47 31.51 -25.33
N ASN A 129 46.21 31.23 -24.05
CA ASN A 129 45.17 30.27 -23.63
C ASN A 129 43.77 30.90 -23.57
N THR A 130 43.64 32.22 -23.78
CA THR A 130 42.35 32.94 -23.66
C THR A 130 41.22 32.34 -24.52
N PRO A 131 41.45 31.86 -25.77
CA PRO A 131 40.41 31.16 -26.53
C PRO A 131 39.99 29.83 -25.89
N ALA A 132 40.95 29.05 -25.36
CA ALA A 132 40.66 27.77 -24.69
C ALA A 132 39.90 27.98 -23.37
N ILE A 133 40.25 29.01 -22.61
CA ILE A 133 39.51 29.46 -21.41
C ILE A 133 38.04 29.74 -21.77
N ALA A 134 37.78 30.49 -22.83
CA ALA A 134 36.43 30.78 -23.28
C ALA A 134 35.65 29.51 -23.72
N THR A 135 36.31 28.54 -24.37
CA THR A 135 35.71 27.24 -24.67
C THR A 135 35.34 26.48 -23.39
N THR A 136 36.25 26.37 -22.42
CA THR A 136 36.00 25.65 -21.15
C THR A 136 34.92 26.33 -20.31
N GLU A 137 34.79 27.66 -20.33
CA GLU A 137 33.66 28.34 -19.68
C GLU A 137 32.33 28.16 -20.44
N THR A 138 32.37 28.00 -21.77
CA THR A 138 31.19 27.68 -22.59
C THR A 138 30.70 26.26 -22.30
N GLU A 139 31.59 25.27 -22.26
CA GLU A 139 31.29 23.89 -21.84
C GLU A 139 30.64 23.85 -20.44
N TYR A 140 31.10 24.70 -19.51
CA TYR A 140 30.52 24.82 -18.17
C TYR A 140 29.08 25.37 -18.20
N ALA A 141 28.82 26.38 -19.05
CA ALA A 141 27.46 26.88 -19.26
C ALA A 141 26.54 25.84 -19.94
N GLU A 142 27.06 25.01 -20.84
CA GLU A 142 26.31 23.90 -21.45
C GLU A 142 25.95 22.81 -20.42
N MET A 143 26.88 22.45 -19.51
CA MET A 143 26.58 21.53 -18.41
C MET A 143 25.49 22.09 -17.48
N TRP A 144 25.61 23.37 -17.09
CA TRP A 144 24.59 24.06 -16.29
C TRP A 144 23.21 24.07 -16.98
N ALA A 145 23.16 24.37 -18.27
CA ALA A 145 21.93 24.35 -19.05
C ALA A 145 21.30 22.94 -19.12
N ARG A 146 22.12 21.89 -19.26
CA ARG A 146 21.65 20.50 -19.29
C ARG A 146 21.06 20.06 -17.95
N ASP A 147 21.76 20.29 -16.84
CA ASP A 147 21.27 19.91 -15.51
C ASP A 147 19.99 20.67 -15.15
N THR A 148 19.91 21.94 -15.54
CA THR A 148 18.70 22.76 -15.40
C THR A 148 17.53 22.17 -16.19
N ALA A 149 17.75 21.75 -17.44
CA ALA A 149 16.72 21.11 -18.26
C ALA A 149 16.26 19.76 -17.66
N ALA A 150 17.20 18.90 -17.23
CA ALA A 150 16.90 17.62 -16.59
C ALA A 150 16.06 17.80 -15.31
N MET A 151 16.41 18.76 -14.44
CA MET A 151 15.63 19.03 -13.22
C MET A 151 14.22 19.59 -13.52
N PHE A 152 14.05 20.42 -14.56
CA PHE A 152 12.72 20.88 -14.96
C PHE A 152 11.89 19.77 -15.63
N GLY A 153 12.49 18.91 -16.45
CA GLY A 153 11.85 17.71 -17.01
C GLY A 153 11.40 16.73 -15.93
N TYR A 154 12.25 16.49 -14.93
CA TYR A 154 11.92 15.72 -13.73
C TYR A 154 10.73 16.33 -12.97
N ALA A 155 10.77 17.63 -12.70
CA ALA A 155 9.72 18.32 -11.95
C ALA A 155 8.37 18.32 -12.68
N GLY A 156 8.33 18.51 -14.00
CA GLY A 156 7.10 18.44 -14.80
C GLY A 156 6.50 17.03 -14.84
N SER A 157 7.34 16.02 -15.00
CA SER A 157 6.94 14.61 -15.04
C SER A 157 6.42 14.14 -13.68
N THR A 158 7.16 14.38 -12.60
CA THR A 158 6.76 14.01 -11.23
C THR A 158 5.52 14.77 -10.76
N ALA A 159 5.35 16.05 -11.08
CA ALA A 159 4.14 16.82 -10.75
C ALA A 159 2.86 16.34 -11.47
N THR A 160 2.99 15.42 -12.43
CA THR A 160 1.88 14.72 -13.09
C THR A 160 1.68 13.32 -12.49
N ALA A 161 2.77 12.63 -12.12
CA ALA A 161 2.73 11.36 -11.40
C ALA A 161 2.09 11.51 -10.01
N THR A 162 2.53 12.47 -9.19
CA THR A 162 2.08 12.66 -7.79
C THR A 162 0.63 13.18 -7.64
N ARG A 163 -0.06 13.48 -8.75
CA ARG A 163 -1.51 13.78 -8.73
C ARG A 163 -2.30 12.49 -8.59
N LEU A 164 -2.57 12.11 -7.34
CA LEU A 164 -3.44 10.98 -6.98
C LEU A 164 -4.85 11.46 -6.67
N THR A 165 -5.84 10.60 -6.90
CA THR A 165 -7.21 10.79 -6.39
C THR A 165 -7.20 10.47 -4.89
N PRO A 166 -7.75 11.32 -4.01
CA PRO A 166 -7.88 10.98 -2.60
C PRO A 166 -8.80 9.77 -2.41
N PHE A 167 -8.34 8.77 -1.66
CA PHE A 167 -9.16 7.62 -1.27
C PHE A 167 -10.31 8.07 -0.36
N ALA A 168 -11.52 7.60 -0.66
CA ALA A 168 -12.69 7.81 0.20
C ALA A 168 -12.72 6.78 1.33
N GLN A 169 -13.35 7.12 2.45
CA GLN A 169 -13.69 6.15 3.50
C GLN A 169 -14.95 5.36 3.09
N PRO A 170 -15.07 4.05 3.41
CA PRO A 170 -16.30 3.31 3.17
C PRO A 170 -17.48 3.83 3.98
N GLU A 171 -18.69 3.71 3.42
CA GLU A 171 -19.94 3.92 4.16
C GLU A 171 -20.14 2.81 5.22
N GLN A 172 -20.80 3.13 6.34
CA GLN A 172 -21.06 2.15 7.39
C GLN A 172 -22.18 1.18 6.99
N THR A 173 -21.83 -0.10 6.89
CA THR A 173 -22.72 -1.22 6.57
C THR A 173 -23.73 -1.55 7.67
N THR A 174 -23.60 -0.97 8.86
CA THR A 174 -24.56 -1.12 9.97
C THR A 174 -24.74 0.20 10.71
N ASN A 175 -25.95 0.45 11.16
CA ASN A 175 -26.34 1.67 11.87
C ASN A 175 -26.68 1.35 13.34
N SER A 176 -25.78 1.72 14.24
CA SER A 176 -25.90 1.50 15.69
C SER A 176 -27.06 2.25 16.39
N GLY A 177 -27.83 3.03 15.63
CA GLY A 177 -28.98 3.83 16.13
C GLY A 177 -30.34 3.51 15.50
N ALA A 178 -30.47 2.48 14.66
CA ALA A 178 -31.75 2.16 14.00
C ALA A 178 -32.46 0.94 14.63
N ASP A 179 -33.53 1.21 15.37
CA ASP A 179 -34.67 0.33 15.69
C ASP A 179 -34.49 -1.20 15.66
N GLN A 180 -33.55 -1.74 16.44
CA GLN A 180 -33.55 -3.17 16.84
C GLN A 180 -34.87 -3.56 17.57
N SER A 181 -35.53 -2.56 18.16
CA SER A 181 -36.92 -2.56 18.65
C SER A 181 -37.93 -3.12 17.64
N GLY A 182 -37.82 -2.76 16.35
CA GLY A 182 -38.76 -3.15 15.30
C GLY A 182 -38.60 -4.60 14.85
N ALA A 183 -37.35 -5.06 14.68
CA ALA A 183 -37.06 -6.41 14.22
C ALA A 183 -37.55 -7.49 15.21
N GLY A 184 -37.34 -7.27 16.52
CA GLY A 184 -37.82 -8.19 17.57
C GLY A 184 -39.35 -8.26 17.65
N ALA A 185 -40.04 -7.13 17.44
CA ALA A 185 -41.50 -7.09 17.45
C ALA A 185 -42.11 -7.90 16.30
N GLN A 186 -41.58 -7.77 15.08
CA GLN A 186 -42.09 -8.47 13.91
C GLN A 186 -41.84 -9.99 13.97
N ALA A 187 -40.67 -10.43 14.46
CA ALA A 187 -40.39 -11.85 14.68
C ALA A 187 -41.32 -12.51 15.72
N THR A 188 -41.79 -11.75 16.71
CA THR A 188 -42.66 -12.26 17.78
C THR A 188 -44.10 -12.52 17.31
N GLY A 189 -44.54 -11.90 16.21
CA GLY A 189 -45.95 -11.91 15.77
C GLY A 189 -46.46 -13.23 15.15
N ILE A 190 -45.58 -14.14 14.73
CA ILE A 190 -45.97 -15.29 13.87
C ILE A 190 -45.75 -16.67 14.53
N ALA A 191 -44.89 -16.79 15.57
CA ALA A 191 -44.47 -18.09 16.11
C ALA A 191 -44.65 -18.28 17.64
N ALA A 192 -45.30 -17.36 18.35
CA ALA A 192 -45.35 -17.35 19.83
C ALA A 192 -46.55 -18.11 20.47
N GLY A 193 -47.35 -18.84 19.70
CA GLY A 193 -48.70 -19.27 20.11
C GLY A 193 -48.83 -20.56 20.94
N SER A 194 -47.90 -21.53 20.83
CA SER A 194 -48.21 -22.93 21.20
C SER A 194 -47.14 -23.74 21.95
N THR A 195 -45.89 -23.25 22.10
CA THR A 195 -44.76 -24.08 22.59
C THR A 195 -44.19 -23.67 23.96
N ARG A 196 -44.81 -22.71 24.66
CA ARG A 196 -44.23 -22.08 25.88
C ARG A 196 -44.16 -22.99 27.12
N ASN A 197 -44.80 -24.15 27.10
CA ASN A 197 -45.10 -24.94 28.30
C ASN A 197 -44.20 -26.18 28.53
N ALA A 198 -43.15 -26.37 27.71
CA ALA A 198 -42.44 -27.67 27.64
C ALA A 198 -40.91 -27.62 27.88
N VAL A 199 -40.27 -26.45 27.92
CA VAL A 199 -38.78 -26.34 27.90
C VAL A 199 -38.18 -25.86 29.24
N THR A 200 -39.00 -25.29 30.13
CA THR A 200 -38.55 -24.47 31.27
C THR A 200 -37.94 -25.22 32.46
N GLN A 201 -37.70 -26.54 32.38
CA GLN A 201 -37.22 -27.35 33.52
C GLN A 201 -35.88 -28.09 33.31
N GLN A 202 -35.26 -28.08 32.12
CA GLN A 202 -34.19 -29.05 31.79
C GLN A 202 -32.84 -28.47 31.31
N SER A 203 -32.67 -27.14 31.21
CA SER A 203 -31.45 -26.53 30.60
C SER A 203 -30.44 -25.90 31.56
N LEU A 204 -30.79 -25.66 32.83
CA LEU A 204 -29.99 -24.83 33.75
C LEU A 204 -28.74 -25.50 34.36
N SER A 205 -28.52 -26.80 34.14
CA SER A 205 -27.44 -27.58 34.78
C SER A 205 -26.14 -27.73 33.97
N ALA A 206 -26.11 -27.34 32.70
CA ALA A 206 -24.98 -27.62 31.81
C ALA A 206 -23.85 -26.56 31.81
N VAL A 207 -24.14 -25.34 32.27
CA VAL A 207 -23.25 -24.17 32.10
C VAL A 207 -21.93 -24.24 32.90
N PRO A 208 -21.87 -24.68 34.18
CA PRO A 208 -20.65 -24.54 35.00
C PRO A 208 -19.41 -25.27 34.47
N ASN A 209 -19.58 -26.40 33.76
CA ASN A 209 -18.46 -27.28 33.40
C ASN A 209 -17.59 -26.80 32.22
N MET A 210 -18.05 -25.80 31.47
CA MET A 210 -17.28 -25.25 30.33
C MET A 210 -16.24 -24.22 30.78
N LEU A 211 -16.55 -23.42 31.80
CA LEU A 211 -15.74 -22.25 32.19
C LEU A 211 -14.36 -22.64 32.76
N THR A 212 -14.28 -23.78 33.43
CA THR A 212 -13.07 -24.28 34.10
C THR A 212 -11.95 -24.71 33.14
N ARG A 213 -12.23 -24.85 31.83
CA ARG A 213 -11.31 -25.48 30.87
C ARG A 213 -10.40 -24.51 30.09
N ALA A 214 -10.68 -23.21 30.13
CA ALA A 214 -9.99 -22.21 29.31
C ALA A 214 -8.82 -21.45 30.00
N ALA A 215 -8.53 -21.74 31.28
CA ALA A 215 -7.73 -20.87 32.15
C ALA A 215 -6.20 -21.13 32.15
N VAL A 216 -5.60 -21.59 31.04
CA VAL A 216 -4.17 -21.99 31.00
C VAL A 216 -3.47 -21.57 29.68
N GLY A 217 -2.50 -20.64 29.77
CA GLY A 217 -1.50 -20.30 28.73
C GLY A 217 -0.12 -20.92 29.03
N PRO A 218 1.05 -20.39 28.59
CA PRO A 218 1.37 -19.09 27.93
C PRO A 218 1.82 -19.31 26.44
N SER A 219 2.75 -18.62 25.73
CA SER A 219 3.82 -17.62 26.02
C SER A 219 4.24 -16.81 24.75
N ALA A 220 5.33 -16.03 24.81
CA ALA A 220 5.78 -15.05 23.78
C ALA A 220 7.27 -15.15 23.35
N VAL A 221 7.64 -14.48 22.25
CA VAL A 221 9.01 -14.19 21.74
C VAL A 221 9.01 -12.80 21.04
N ASP A 222 10.17 -12.13 20.95
CA ASP A 222 10.36 -10.73 20.50
C ASP A 222 11.41 -10.62 19.32
N PRO A 223 12.02 -9.48 18.89
CA PRO A 223 11.79 -8.97 17.53
C PRO A 223 13.03 -8.68 16.66
N SER A 224 12.96 -8.92 15.34
CA SER A 224 13.97 -8.39 14.38
C SER A 224 13.57 -8.30 12.89
N VAL A 225 12.31 -8.57 12.52
CA VAL A 225 11.83 -8.60 11.10
C VAL A 225 10.70 -7.58 10.83
N MET A 226 10.41 -6.71 11.80
CA MET A 226 9.15 -5.95 11.87
C MET A 226 9.09 -4.67 11.01
N ASP A 227 10.18 -4.20 10.41
CA ASP A 227 10.22 -2.86 9.78
C ASP A 227 9.51 -2.80 8.40
N VAL A 228 9.69 -3.85 7.58
CA VAL A 228 9.00 -3.95 6.27
C VAL A 228 7.55 -4.40 6.45
N LEU A 229 7.30 -5.38 7.34
CA LEU A 229 5.95 -5.80 7.73
C LEU A 229 5.19 -4.69 8.47
N GLY A 230 5.90 -3.74 9.10
CA GLY A 230 5.32 -2.57 9.74
C GLY A 230 4.63 -1.65 8.74
N LEU A 231 5.23 -1.39 7.58
CA LEU A 231 4.62 -0.53 6.55
C LEU A 231 3.34 -1.14 5.97
N GLU A 232 3.37 -2.44 5.67
CA GLU A 232 2.21 -3.23 5.24
C GLU A 232 1.12 -3.22 6.31
N SER A 233 1.48 -3.49 7.57
CA SER A 233 0.51 -3.58 8.67
C SER A 233 -0.04 -2.23 9.13
N ASP A 234 0.68 -1.11 8.98
CA ASP A 234 0.15 0.24 9.20
C ASP A 234 -0.86 0.62 8.10
N LEU A 235 -0.57 0.36 6.82
CA LEU A 235 -1.53 0.57 5.73
C LEU A 235 -2.79 -0.28 5.92
N ILE A 236 -2.61 -1.57 6.23
CA ILE A 236 -3.69 -2.49 6.58
C ILE A 236 -4.47 -1.98 7.79
N ALA A 237 -3.81 -1.56 8.88
CA ALA A 237 -4.49 -1.07 10.10
C ALA A 237 -5.25 0.24 9.88
N VAL A 238 -4.75 1.15 9.04
CA VAL A 238 -5.43 2.42 8.71
C VAL A 238 -6.73 2.18 7.92
N PHE A 239 -6.76 1.18 7.02
CA PHE A 239 -7.93 0.90 6.18
C PHE A 239 -8.87 -0.22 6.68
N LEU A 240 -8.38 -1.17 7.49
CA LEU A 240 -9.12 -2.33 7.99
C LEU A 240 -9.46 -2.25 9.49
N ASN A 241 -9.34 -1.09 10.12
CA ASN A 241 -9.88 -0.84 11.47
C ASN A 241 -11.42 -0.76 11.44
N ALA A 242 -12.06 -1.91 11.24
CA ALA A 242 -13.49 -2.10 11.44
C ALA A 242 -13.85 -1.77 12.89
N PRO A 243 -15.00 -1.11 13.14
CA PRO A 243 -15.38 -0.72 14.51
C PRO A 243 -15.46 -1.94 15.42
N ALA A 244 -15.05 -1.77 16.69
CA ALA A 244 -14.80 -2.83 17.68
C ALA A 244 -16.01 -3.72 18.06
N SER A 245 -17.16 -3.55 17.40
CA SER A 245 -18.35 -4.39 17.50
C SER A 245 -18.20 -5.81 16.92
N VAL A 246 -17.12 -6.10 16.17
CA VAL A 246 -16.95 -7.42 15.51
C VAL A 246 -16.29 -8.47 16.42
N SER A 247 -15.55 -8.08 17.46
CA SER A 247 -14.82 -8.99 18.37
C SER A 247 -15.68 -9.95 19.20
N GLY A 248 -17.02 -9.87 19.09
CA GLY A 248 -17.97 -10.75 19.80
C GLY A 248 -18.44 -11.98 19.02
N LEU A 249 -18.12 -12.11 17.72
CA LEU A 249 -18.51 -13.25 16.90
C LEU A 249 -17.31 -14.14 16.59
N GLY A 250 -17.31 -15.35 17.15
CA GLY A 250 -16.25 -16.36 17.00
C GLY A 250 -16.22 -17.03 15.63
N ILE A 251 -16.18 -16.25 14.55
CA ILE A 251 -15.86 -16.73 13.21
C ILE A 251 -14.34 -16.86 13.14
N ALA A 252 -13.84 -18.06 12.87
CA ALA A 252 -12.41 -18.27 12.69
C ALA A 252 -11.96 -17.54 11.41
N ALA A 253 -11.16 -16.48 11.56
CA ALA A 253 -10.51 -15.85 10.42
C ALA A 253 -9.65 -16.90 9.71
N PRO A 254 -9.78 -17.09 8.38
CA PRO A 254 -8.88 -17.96 7.65
C PRO A 254 -7.50 -17.32 7.65
N SER A 255 -6.58 -17.87 8.43
CA SER A 255 -5.17 -17.47 8.44
C SER A 255 -4.57 -17.72 7.05
N ALA A 256 -4.59 -16.69 6.20
CA ALA A 256 -4.05 -16.73 4.85
C ALA A 256 -2.51 -16.77 4.92
N THR A 257 -1.97 -17.97 5.12
CA THR A 257 -0.53 -18.24 5.03
C THR A 257 -0.09 -18.00 3.59
N ILE A 258 0.49 -16.81 3.34
CA ILE A 258 1.04 -16.42 2.04
C ILE A 258 2.18 -17.38 1.70
N ALA A 259 1.94 -18.26 0.73
CA ALA A 259 2.96 -19.15 0.20
C ALA A 259 3.82 -18.39 -0.81
N LEU A 260 5.03 -17.99 -0.40
CA LEU A 260 5.98 -17.29 -1.26
C LEU A 260 6.47 -18.20 -2.40
N PRO A 261 6.51 -17.73 -3.66
CA PRO A 261 6.86 -18.56 -4.82
C PRO A 261 8.38 -18.67 -5.03
N PHE A 262 9.09 -19.23 -4.05
CA PHE A 262 10.52 -19.57 -4.17
C PHE A 262 10.77 -21.04 -3.81
N ASP A 263 10.81 -21.88 -4.84
CA ASP A 263 11.18 -23.30 -4.71
C ASP A 263 12.69 -23.45 -4.48
N ILE A 264 13.09 -23.81 -3.27
CA ILE A 264 14.46 -24.22 -2.94
C ILE A 264 14.53 -25.75 -3.01
N ALA A 265 14.42 -26.28 -4.23
CA ALA A 265 14.52 -27.69 -4.50
C ALA A 265 15.95 -28.22 -4.31
N GLY A 266 16.15 -29.05 -3.27
CA GLY A 266 17.18 -30.08 -3.27
C GLY A 266 18.42 -29.85 -2.41
N ALA A 267 18.32 -30.15 -1.11
CA ALA A 267 19.47 -30.60 -0.32
C ALA A 267 19.04 -31.65 0.73
N LEU A 268 19.87 -32.69 0.89
CA LEU A 268 19.85 -33.66 2.00
C LEU A 268 18.59 -34.54 2.17
N THR A 269 18.46 -35.54 1.30
CA THR A 269 17.86 -36.82 1.69
C THR A 269 18.66 -37.45 2.85
N GLY A 270 18.00 -37.81 3.96
CA GLY A 270 18.67 -38.40 5.12
C GLY A 270 17.73 -39.17 6.05
N PHE A 271 17.37 -40.39 5.66
CA PHE A 271 16.67 -41.33 6.56
C PHE A 271 17.61 -41.84 7.66
N HIS A 272 17.12 -41.87 8.90
CA HIS A 272 17.60 -42.77 9.94
C HIS A 272 16.41 -43.28 10.76
N THR A 273 16.43 -44.60 11.05
CA THR A 273 15.38 -45.43 11.68
C THR A 273 14.02 -45.38 11.00
#